data_AF-A0A7K4B6Q6-F1
#
_entry.id   AF-A0A7K4B6Q6-F1
#
_cell.length_a   1.000
_cell.length_b   1.000
_cell.length_c   1.000
_cell.angle_alpha   90.00
_cell.angle_beta   90.00
_cell.angle_gamma   90.00
#
_symmetry.space_group_name_H-M   'P 1'
#
loop_
_entity.id
_entity.type
_entity.pdbx_description
1 polymer ?
#
loop_
_entity_poly.entity_id
_entity_poly.type
_entity_poly.pdbx_seq_one_letter_code
_entity_poly.pdbx_strand_id
1 'polypeptide(L)'
;MSATVHEDGKQYSAIILVNNSDRFDLVQPGMVGERIPLDVKNLSVRNETEEVSVKPDRGVLTFSIGNYTIRYDAPVTSNTLQYLFTEPANVSVTLPNPYLVGNPLLTSLQPSGSEITEGNNSTTVKWSDVRSVELRFYDEGQEQLLFLFAQIWLIIAVVLLIPFFLSKK
;
A
#
# COMPACT_ATOMS: atom_id res chain seq x y z
N MET A 1 3.61 5.41 -11.47
CA MET A 1 3.40 5.94 -10.10
C MET A 1 4.53 5.46 -9.21
N SER A 2 5.08 6.35 -8.39
CA SER A 2 5.97 5.98 -7.28
C SER A 2 5.40 6.52 -5.97
N ALA A 3 5.43 5.72 -4.91
CA ALA A 3 5.03 6.12 -3.56
C ALA A 3 6.11 5.73 -2.55
N THR A 4 6.36 6.60 -1.58
CA THR A 4 7.33 6.37 -0.51
C THR A 4 6.62 6.56 0.82
N VAL A 5 6.58 5.50 1.63
CA VAL A 5 6.06 5.55 3.00
C VAL A 5 7.05 6.31 3.88
N HIS A 6 6.54 7.11 4.81
CA HIS A 6 7.36 7.86 5.75
C HIS A 6 7.90 6.93 6.84
N GLU A 7 8.97 7.36 7.53
CA GLU A 7 9.62 6.60 8.61
C GLU A 7 8.67 6.23 9.76
N ASP A 8 7.59 6.98 9.95
CA ASP A 8 6.58 6.71 10.99
C ASP A 8 5.49 5.71 10.56
N GLY A 9 5.48 5.30 9.28
CA GLY A 9 4.52 4.38 8.67
C GLY A 9 3.08 4.88 8.58
N LYS A 10 2.81 6.14 8.95
CA LYS A 10 1.45 6.69 9.03
C LYS A 10 1.04 7.47 7.81
N GLN A 11 2.01 7.88 6.99
CA GLN A 11 1.79 8.67 5.78
C GLN A 11 2.69 8.19 4.66
N TYR A 12 2.32 8.53 3.43
CA TYR A 12 3.16 8.30 2.27
C TYR A 12 3.10 9.50 1.33
N SER A 13 4.19 9.72 0.60
CA SER A 13 4.27 10.69 -0.48
C SER A 13 4.21 9.98 -1.82
N ALA A 14 3.34 10.42 -2.71
CA ALA A 14 3.17 9.87 -4.05
C ALA A 14 3.57 10.87 -5.14
N ILE A 15 4.16 10.33 -6.21
CA ILE A 15 4.45 11.04 -7.45
C ILE A 15 3.84 10.23 -8.60
N ILE A 16 2.97 10.87 -9.37
CA ILE A 16 2.30 10.29 -10.52
C ILE A 16 2.59 11.11 -11.76
N LEU A 17 2.92 10.41 -12.84
CA LEU A 17 3.02 10.96 -14.18
C LEU A 17 1.73 10.60 -14.91
N VAL A 18 0.99 11.62 -15.32
CA VAL A 18 -0.24 11.50 -16.10
C VAL A 18 0.09 11.93 -17.52
N ASN A 19 -0.21 11.09 -18.50
CA ASN A 19 0.09 11.36 -19.90
C ASN A 19 -1.19 11.52 -20.70
N ASN A 20 -1.31 12.62 -21.45
CA ASN A 20 -2.41 12.89 -22.36
C ASN A 20 -3.82 12.63 -21.76
N SER A 21 -4.04 13.11 -20.55
CA SER A 21 -5.34 13.01 -19.85
C SER A 21 -5.81 14.39 -19.44
N ASP A 22 -7.11 14.55 -19.30
CA ASP A 22 -7.80 15.71 -18.74
C ASP A 22 -8.28 15.45 -17.29
N ARG A 23 -8.02 14.25 -16.77
CA ARG A 23 -8.54 13.78 -15.49
C ARG A 23 -7.59 12.86 -14.74
N PHE A 24 -7.60 12.98 -13.41
CA PHE A 24 -6.97 12.02 -12.51
C PHE A 24 -7.83 11.78 -11.26
N ASP A 25 -7.97 10.52 -10.85
CA ASP A 25 -8.79 10.13 -9.69
C ASP A 25 -7.91 9.81 -8.47
N LEU A 26 -7.97 10.64 -7.45
CA LEU A 26 -7.39 10.46 -6.11
C LEU A 26 -8.37 9.69 -5.22
N VAL A 27 -8.53 8.39 -5.49
CA VAL A 27 -9.46 7.52 -4.79
C VAL A 27 -8.81 6.20 -4.37
N GLN A 28 -9.37 5.60 -3.33
CA GLN A 28 -9.05 4.24 -2.89
C GLN A 28 -10.33 3.36 -2.90
N PRO A 29 -10.19 2.03 -3.03
CA PRO A 29 -11.32 1.13 -2.87
C PRO A 29 -11.83 1.13 -1.41
N GLY A 30 -13.15 1.14 -1.25
CA GLY A 30 -13.83 0.92 0.02
C GLY A 30 -14.14 -0.54 0.29
N MET A 31 -14.85 -0.82 1.38
CA MET A 31 -15.08 -2.18 1.86
C MET A 31 -15.91 -3.04 0.89
N VAL A 32 -16.79 -2.42 0.10
CA VAL A 32 -17.63 -3.09 -0.90
C VAL A 32 -17.19 -2.77 -2.33
N GLY A 33 -15.97 -2.24 -2.51
CA GLY A 33 -15.41 -1.83 -3.80
C GLY A 33 -15.87 -0.46 -4.29
N GLU A 34 -16.54 0.32 -3.44
CA GLU A 34 -16.88 1.71 -3.70
C GLU A 34 -15.62 2.58 -3.84
N ARG A 35 -15.71 3.70 -4.55
CA ARG A 35 -14.58 4.63 -4.71
C ARG A 35 -14.63 5.68 -3.62
N ILE A 36 -13.69 5.63 -2.68
CA ILE A 36 -13.59 6.57 -1.57
C ILE A 36 -12.53 7.63 -1.91
N PRO A 37 -12.85 8.93 -1.86
CA PRO A 37 -11.86 10.00 -2.03
C PRO A 37 -10.72 9.91 -1.02
N LEU A 38 -9.48 10.04 -1.48
CA LEU A 38 -8.32 10.11 -0.61
C LEU A 38 -8.27 11.45 0.13
N ASP A 39 -7.95 11.40 1.44
CA ASP A 39 -7.64 12.59 2.24
C ASP A 39 -6.19 13.03 1.96
N VAL A 40 -6.01 13.78 0.87
CA VAL A 40 -4.70 14.21 0.39
C VAL A 40 -4.26 15.55 1.01
N LYS A 41 -2.96 15.66 1.28
CA LYS A 41 -2.27 16.87 1.73
C LYS A 41 -1.15 17.23 0.77
N ASN A 42 -0.69 18.47 0.81
CA ASN A 42 0.43 18.97 0.00
C ASN A 42 0.27 18.66 -1.51
N LEU A 43 -0.97 18.71 -2.00
CA LEU A 43 -1.28 18.43 -3.40
C LEU A 43 -0.66 19.52 -4.29
N SER A 44 0.18 19.10 -5.23
CA SER A 44 0.75 19.95 -6.29
C SER A 44 0.57 19.26 -7.63
N VAL A 45 0.01 19.99 -8.59
CA VAL A 45 -0.20 19.52 -9.98
C VAL A 45 0.63 20.43 -10.87
N ARG A 46 1.59 19.87 -11.59
CA ARG A 46 2.51 20.65 -12.45
C ARG A 46 2.52 20.11 -13.86
N ASN A 47 2.45 21.01 -14.84
CA ASN A 47 2.80 20.72 -16.22
C ASN A 47 4.32 20.91 -16.40
N GLU A 48 4.85 20.74 -17.61
CA GLU A 48 6.27 20.92 -17.95
C GLU A 48 6.79 22.32 -17.61
N THR A 49 5.93 23.35 -17.71
CA THR A 49 6.29 24.76 -17.54
C THR A 49 5.78 25.39 -16.25
N GLU A 50 4.58 25.03 -15.77
CA GLU A 50 3.89 25.78 -14.71
C GLU A 50 3.13 24.88 -13.73
N GLU A 51 2.86 25.43 -12.53
CA GLU A 51 1.96 24.81 -11.55
C GLU A 51 0.50 25.16 -11.86
N VAL A 52 -0.35 24.14 -11.89
CA VAL A 52 -1.78 24.29 -12.17
C VAL A 52 -2.54 24.23 -10.86
N SER A 53 -3.22 25.33 -10.54
CA SER A 53 -4.08 25.37 -9.36
C SER A 53 -5.36 24.58 -9.61
N VAL A 54 -5.38 23.32 -9.20
CA VAL A 54 -6.55 22.44 -9.26
C VAL A 54 -6.90 21.98 -7.84
N LYS A 55 -8.20 21.96 -7.53
CA LYS A 55 -8.70 21.35 -6.29
C LYS A 55 -9.48 20.09 -6.64
N PRO A 56 -9.30 19.00 -5.88
CA PRO A 56 -10.07 17.79 -6.08
C PRO A 56 -11.53 18.01 -5.70
N ASP A 57 -12.45 17.64 -6.59
CA ASP A 57 -13.88 17.54 -6.29
C ASP A 57 -14.23 16.07 -6.06
N ARG A 58 -14.56 15.71 -4.82
CA ARG A 58 -14.80 14.32 -4.40
C ARG A 58 -13.70 13.36 -4.88
N GLY A 59 -12.45 13.77 -4.76
CA GLY A 59 -11.28 12.98 -5.16
C GLY A 59 -10.99 12.99 -6.66
N VAL A 60 -11.69 13.78 -7.48
CA VAL A 60 -11.42 13.89 -8.92
C VAL A 60 -10.71 15.21 -9.21
N LEU A 61 -9.56 15.12 -9.88
CA LEU A 61 -8.86 16.27 -10.46
C LEU A 61 -9.21 16.36 -11.93
N THR A 62 -9.62 17.56 -12.37
CA THR A 62 -9.94 17.87 -13.76
C THR A 62 -9.06 19.02 -14.22
N PHE A 63 -8.44 18.86 -15.40
CA PHE A 63 -7.52 19.82 -16.01
C PHE A 63 -7.62 19.73 -17.54
N SER A 64 -7.00 20.64 -18.27
CA SER A 64 -6.92 20.53 -19.74
C SER A 64 -6.14 19.29 -20.15
N ILE A 65 -6.45 18.69 -21.30
CA ILE A 65 -5.72 17.53 -21.79
C ILE A 65 -4.21 17.83 -21.92
N GLY A 66 -3.36 16.99 -21.33
CA GLY A 66 -1.92 17.21 -21.34
C GLY A 66 -1.13 16.24 -20.46
N ASN A 67 0.16 16.56 -20.26
CA ASN A 67 1.07 15.77 -19.43
C ASN A 67 1.28 16.48 -18.09
N TYR A 68 1.05 15.77 -16.99
CA TYR A 68 1.11 16.35 -15.66
C TYR A 68 1.89 15.47 -14.71
N THR A 69 2.62 16.13 -13.81
CA THR A 69 3.19 15.51 -12.61
C THR A 69 2.34 15.91 -11.42
N ILE A 70 1.72 14.91 -10.78
CA ILE A 70 0.92 15.09 -9.57
C ILE A 70 1.74 14.61 -8.38
N ARG A 71 1.83 15.43 -7.34
CA ARG A 71 2.45 15.10 -6.05
C ARG A 71 1.47 15.31 -4.93
N TYR A 72 1.39 14.37 -3.99
CA TYR A 72 0.58 14.51 -2.80
C TYR A 72 1.09 13.63 -1.65
N ASP A 73 0.67 13.97 -0.44
CA ASP A 73 0.81 13.12 0.74
C ASP A 73 -0.57 12.58 1.14
N ALA A 74 -0.63 11.34 1.62
CA ALA A 74 -1.86 10.74 2.10
C ALA A 74 -1.60 9.83 3.30
N PRO A 75 -2.60 9.64 4.18
CA PRO A 75 -2.46 8.76 5.33
C PRO A 75 -2.42 7.29 4.89
N VAL A 76 -1.65 6.49 5.63
CA VAL A 76 -1.70 5.04 5.57
C VAL A 76 -2.71 4.57 6.61
N THR A 77 -3.65 3.71 6.20
CA THR A 77 -4.67 3.15 7.10
C THR A 77 -4.38 1.67 7.31
N SER A 78 -4.26 1.24 8.57
CA SER A 78 -4.04 -0.17 8.94
C SER A 78 -2.85 -0.81 8.20
N ASN A 79 -1.73 -0.08 8.10
CA ASN A 79 -0.51 -0.48 7.38
C ASN A 79 -0.77 -0.96 5.94
N THR A 80 -1.86 -0.48 5.32
CA THR A 80 -2.31 -0.89 4.00
C THR A 80 -2.36 0.32 3.08
N LEU A 81 -1.76 0.18 1.91
CA LEU A 81 -1.80 1.12 0.81
C LEU A 81 -2.64 0.51 -0.30
N GLN A 82 -3.62 1.26 -0.79
CA GLN A 82 -4.46 0.81 -1.89
C GLN A 82 -4.51 1.90 -2.96
N TYR A 83 -4.33 1.48 -4.21
CA TYR A 83 -4.38 2.35 -5.36
C TYR A 83 -5.35 1.77 -6.39
N LEU A 84 -6.11 2.66 -7.03
CA LEU A 84 -7.03 2.32 -8.10
C LEU A 84 -6.81 3.27 -9.28
N PHE A 85 -6.51 2.71 -10.45
CA PHE A 85 -6.23 3.45 -11.67
C PHE A 85 -7.31 3.18 -12.72
N THR A 86 -7.68 4.22 -13.45
CA THR A 86 -8.60 4.10 -14.60
C THR A 86 -7.95 3.31 -15.74
N GLU A 87 -6.65 3.55 -15.96
CA GLU A 87 -5.82 2.86 -16.94
C GLU A 87 -4.69 2.10 -16.23
N PRO A 88 -4.22 0.97 -16.78
CA PRO A 88 -3.08 0.25 -16.23
C PRO A 88 -1.84 1.15 -16.08
N ALA A 89 -1.13 1.00 -14.97
CA ALA A 89 0.06 1.78 -14.67
C ALA A 89 1.14 0.94 -14.00
N ASN A 90 2.39 1.37 -14.17
CA ASN A 90 3.51 0.84 -13.39
C ASN A 90 3.51 1.50 -12.01
N VAL A 91 3.58 0.70 -10.96
CA VAL A 91 3.53 1.14 -9.56
C VAL A 91 4.80 0.71 -8.86
N SER A 92 5.42 1.64 -8.13
CA SER A 92 6.57 1.36 -7.27
C SER A 92 6.28 1.91 -5.88
N VAL A 93 6.30 1.06 -4.86
CA VAL A 93 6.12 1.46 -3.47
C VAL A 93 7.42 1.21 -2.73
N THR A 94 7.95 2.22 -2.06
CA THR A 94 9.15 2.12 -1.22
C THR A 94 8.75 2.23 0.25
N LEU A 95 9.14 1.23 1.02
CA LEU A 95 8.93 1.13 2.47
C LEU A 95 10.27 1.37 3.16
N PRO A 96 10.36 2.30 4.12
CA PRO A 96 11.55 2.45 4.94
C PRO A 96 11.63 1.30 5.97
N ASN A 97 12.83 1.02 6.47
CA ASN A 97 12.95 0.21 7.68
C ASN A 97 12.23 0.90 8.86
N PRO A 98 11.56 0.17 9.77
CA PRO A 98 11.58 -1.29 9.93
C PRO A 98 10.41 -2.02 9.25
N TYR A 99 9.78 -1.45 8.22
CA TYR A 99 8.60 -2.05 7.59
C TYR A 99 8.96 -3.13 6.57
N LEU A 100 8.27 -4.27 6.68
CA LEU A 100 8.54 -5.51 5.97
C LEU A 100 7.31 -6.02 5.21
N VAL A 101 7.57 -6.87 4.21
CA VAL A 101 6.56 -7.54 3.37
C VAL A 101 6.86 -9.04 3.17
N GLY A 102 7.83 -9.58 3.93
CA GLY A 102 8.34 -10.94 3.72
C GLY A 102 7.43 -12.05 4.29
N ASN A 103 6.72 -11.78 5.39
CA ASN A 103 5.89 -12.76 6.06
C ASN A 103 4.49 -12.85 5.42
N PRO A 104 4.13 -13.96 4.75
CA PRO A 104 2.86 -14.11 4.03
C PRO A 104 1.62 -14.11 4.95
N LEU A 105 1.78 -14.28 6.26
CA LEU A 105 0.68 -14.22 7.23
C LEU A 105 0.35 -12.80 7.67
N LEU A 106 1.28 -11.85 7.44
CA LEU A 106 1.16 -10.45 7.87
C LEU A 106 1.10 -9.47 6.70
N THR A 107 1.54 -9.89 5.52
CA THR A 107 1.53 -9.08 4.31
C THR A 107 0.36 -9.42 3.38
N SER A 108 0.06 -8.50 2.47
CA SER A 108 -0.84 -8.67 1.34
C SER A 108 -0.21 -7.93 0.17
N LEU A 109 0.09 -8.63 -0.91
CA LEU A 109 0.67 -8.06 -2.13
C LEU A 109 -0.24 -8.44 -3.30
N GLN A 110 -1.10 -7.51 -3.70
CA GLN A 110 -2.06 -7.73 -4.78
C GLN A 110 -1.93 -6.63 -5.84
N PRO A 111 -2.07 -6.97 -7.13
CA PRO A 111 -2.17 -8.34 -7.67
C PRO A 111 -0.85 -9.10 -7.52
N SER A 112 -0.90 -10.41 -7.77
CA SER A 112 0.31 -11.25 -7.83
C SER A 112 1.28 -10.79 -8.92
N GLY A 113 2.54 -11.21 -8.84
CA GLY A 113 3.58 -10.85 -9.82
C GLY A 113 4.35 -9.58 -9.46
N SER A 114 4.26 -9.14 -8.20
CA SER A 114 5.09 -8.06 -7.67
C SER A 114 6.56 -8.46 -7.61
N GLU A 115 7.45 -7.54 -7.99
CA GLU A 115 8.89 -7.68 -7.77
C GLU A 115 9.27 -6.99 -6.46
N ILE A 116 9.94 -7.72 -5.57
CA ILE A 116 10.43 -7.20 -4.29
C ILE A 116 11.94 -7.02 -4.40
N THR A 117 12.42 -5.82 -4.09
CA THR A 117 13.84 -5.49 -4.02
C THR A 117 14.16 -4.96 -2.62
N GLU A 118 14.90 -5.75 -1.85
CA GLU A 118 15.40 -5.35 -0.54
C GLU A 118 16.69 -4.54 -0.73
N GLY A 119 16.69 -3.31 -0.22
CA GLY A 119 17.89 -2.47 -0.12
C GLY A 119 18.32 -2.33 1.33
N ASN A 120 19.51 -1.75 1.56
CA ASN A 120 20.11 -1.66 2.90
C ASN A 120 19.22 -0.93 3.93
N ASN A 121 18.39 0.03 3.51
CA ASN A 121 17.54 0.82 4.43
C ASN A 121 16.06 0.87 4.03
N SER A 122 15.66 0.16 2.98
CA SER A 122 14.31 0.25 2.44
C SER A 122 13.99 -0.95 1.57
N THR A 123 12.74 -1.36 1.55
CA THR A 123 12.22 -2.39 0.66
C THR A 123 11.37 -1.74 -0.42
N THR A 124 11.62 -2.05 -1.68
CA THR A 124 10.81 -1.55 -2.81
C THR A 124 10.01 -2.68 -3.42
N VAL A 125 8.71 -2.48 -3.58
CA VAL A 125 7.79 -3.41 -4.24
C VAL A 125 7.28 -2.78 -5.52
N LYS A 126 7.37 -3.50 -6.64
CA LYS A 126 7.00 -3.02 -7.96
C LYS A 126 5.96 -3.90 -8.63
N TRP A 127 5.03 -3.25 -9.32
CA TRP A 127 4.07 -3.87 -10.23
C TRP A 127 4.15 -3.19 -11.59
N SER A 128 3.99 -4.00 -12.64
CA SER A 128 3.97 -3.53 -14.02
C SER A 128 2.57 -3.75 -14.61
N ASP A 129 2.06 -2.74 -15.31
CA ASP A 129 0.79 -2.82 -16.06
C ASP A 129 -0.43 -3.25 -15.21
N VAL A 130 -0.64 -2.60 -14.05
CA VAL A 130 -1.74 -2.93 -13.12
C VAL A 130 -2.77 -1.82 -12.98
N ARG A 131 -4.04 -2.19 -12.82
CA ARG A 131 -5.15 -1.24 -12.57
C ARG A 131 -5.46 -1.00 -11.10
N SER A 132 -4.96 -1.85 -10.23
CA SER A 132 -5.13 -1.70 -8.79
C SER A 132 -3.93 -2.31 -8.10
N VAL A 133 -3.59 -1.79 -6.92
CA VAL A 133 -2.58 -2.38 -6.05
C VAL A 133 -3.12 -2.36 -4.63
N GLU A 134 -2.89 -3.45 -3.89
CA GLU A 134 -2.96 -3.50 -2.44
C GLU A 134 -1.60 -3.95 -1.91
N LEU A 135 -1.00 -3.14 -1.05
CA LEU A 135 0.18 -3.50 -0.29
C LEU A 135 -0.16 -3.37 1.19
N ARG A 136 -0.10 -4.47 1.93
CA ARG A 136 -0.09 -4.48 3.39
C ARG A 136 1.31 -4.81 3.87
N PHE A 137 1.88 -3.92 4.68
CA PHE A 137 3.17 -4.12 5.32
C PHE A 137 3.00 -4.33 6.82
N TYR A 138 4.06 -4.81 7.46
CA TYR A 138 4.09 -5.02 8.90
C TYR A 138 5.42 -4.55 9.49
N ASP A 139 5.49 -4.38 10.80
CA ASP A 139 6.74 -4.11 11.53
C ASP A 139 7.21 -5.35 12.31
N GLU A 140 8.47 -5.33 12.78
CA GLU A 140 9.06 -6.42 13.56
C GLU A 140 8.25 -6.77 14.82
N GLY A 141 7.56 -5.80 15.43
CA GLY A 141 6.73 -6.02 16.61
C GLY A 141 5.52 -6.89 16.29
N GLN A 142 4.86 -6.66 15.16
CA GLN A 142 3.76 -7.48 14.67
C GLN A 142 4.21 -8.93 14.39
N GLU A 143 5.42 -9.10 13.86
CA GLU A 143 6.00 -10.43 13.63
C GLU A 143 6.33 -11.15 14.95
N GLN A 144 6.89 -10.45 15.94
CA GLN A 144 7.10 -11.00 17.28
C GLN A 144 5.79 -11.43 17.95
N LEU A 145 4.73 -10.61 17.82
CA LEU A 145 3.40 -10.96 18.35
C LEU A 145 2.83 -12.21 17.67
N LEU A 146 3.02 -12.38 16.36
CA LEU A 146 2.60 -13.58 15.64
C LEU A 146 3.33 -14.83 16.16
N PHE A 147 4.65 -14.73 16.40
CA PHE A 147 5.42 -15.83 16.99
C PHE A 147 4.95 -16.20 18.40
N LEU A 148 4.73 -15.19 19.26
CA LEU A 148 4.20 -15.42 20.61
C LEU A 148 2.81 -16.09 20.56
N PHE A 149 1.94 -15.61 19.68
CA PHE A 149 0.62 -16.21 19.45
C PHE A 149 0.75 -17.68 19.05
N ALA A 150 1.57 -17.99 18.04
CA ALA A 150 1.78 -19.36 17.57
C ALA A 150 2.33 -20.27 18.68
N GLN A 151 3.26 -19.78 19.51
CA GLN A 151 3.86 -20.54 20.60
C GLN A 151 2.84 -20.88 21.69
N ILE A 152 1.98 -19.93 22.08
CA ILE A 152 0.93 -20.17 23.08
C ILE A 152 -0.03 -21.25 22.57
N TRP A 153 -0.49 -21.13 21.32
CA TRP A 153 -1.40 -22.11 20.73
C TRP A 153 -0.79 -23.49 20.58
N LEU A 154 0.51 -23.57 20.25
CA LEU A 154 1.23 -24.84 20.20
C LEU A 154 1.22 -25.52 21.57
N ILE A 155 1.53 -24.80 22.65
CA ILE A 155 1.53 -25.35 24.01
C ILE A 155 0.12 -25.86 24.37
N ILE A 156 -0.92 -25.07 24.11
CA ILE A 156 -2.31 -25.48 24.36
C ILE A 156 -2.65 -26.75 23.56
N ALA A 157 -2.31 -26.80 22.28
CA ALA A 157 -2.55 -27.97 21.43
C ALA A 157 -1.87 -29.21 22.00
N VAL A 158 -0.60 -29.11 22.42
CA VAL A 158 0.14 -30.22 23.02
C VAL A 158 -0.51 -30.70 24.32
N VAL A 159 -0.85 -29.78 25.23
CA VAL A 159 -1.47 -30.11 26.52
C VAL A 159 -2.84 -30.78 26.35
N LEU A 160 -3.61 -30.41 25.33
CA LEU A 160 -4.92 -31.01 25.07
C LEU A 160 -4.83 -32.32 24.29
N LEU A 161 -3.93 -32.42 23.31
CA LEU A 161 -3.83 -33.58 22.43
C LEU A 161 -3.13 -34.77 23.10
N ILE A 162 -2.07 -34.54 23.88
CA ILE A 162 -1.35 -35.62 24.58
C ILE A 162 -2.29 -36.51 25.41
N PRO A 163 -3.10 -35.99 26.37
CA PRO A 163 -3.98 -36.83 27.18
C PRO A 163 -5.07 -37.50 26.34
N PHE A 164 -5.59 -36.84 25.30
CA PHE A 164 -6.56 -37.44 24.37
C PHE A 164 -5.99 -38.68 23.67
N PHE A 165 -4.74 -38.62 23.21
CA PHE A 165 -4.07 -39.77 22.58
C PHE A 165 -3.68 -40.84 23.59
N LEU A 166 -3.31 -40.47 24.83
CA LEU A 166 -3.03 -41.42 25.90
C LEU A 166 -4.28 -42.16 26.39
N SER A 167 -5.45 -41.51 26.40
CA SER A 167 -6.72 -42.11 26.81
C SER A 167 -7.31 -43.06 25.76
N LYS A 168 -6.76 -43.10 24.53
CA LYS A 168 -7.18 -43.99 23.44
C LYS A 168 -6.37 -45.29 23.34
N LYS A 169 -5.45 -45.54 24.28
CA LYS A 169 -4.84 -46.84 24.54
C LYS A 169 -5.55 -47.52 25.70
#